data_AF-A0A945E186-F1
#
_entry.id   AF-A0A945E186-F1
#
_cell.length_a   1.000
_cell.length_b   1.000
_cell.length_c   1.000
_cell.angle_alpha   90.00
_cell.angle_beta   90.00
_cell.angle_gamma   90.00
#
_symmetry.space_group_name_H-M   'P 1'
#
loop_
_entity.id
_entity.type
_entity.pdbx_description
1 polymer ?
#
loop_
_entity_poly.entity_id
_entity_poly.type
_entity_poly.pdbx_seq_one_letter_code
_entity_poly.pdbx_strand_id
1 'polypeptide(L)'
;MKNKKTMIIGLVVLLLVGGGIFFLKKDKTSDTPATTQKKKLSLPTNVIPVSERPYLTLLPSADGRYITIGIENLKKEAGEMSYEIEYQTGSMLQGFQGLLSLDKLPSSEKKLFGSQSAGGAITYHEDIKGGSLLTRYTEGSEPYALKSDWKYIENTKRETAFSSKDAKFQIDGKTLAQQRYLIIFNTPGYPEGVPGEVASEVYSLTSSGSLTGEAELTIRSNEEGELKIAAWDGEEWMTYEGEVDDKMITATVDLVELYVVVK
;
A
#
# COMPACT_ATOMS: atom_id res chain seq x y z
N MET A 1 -79.24 36.86 32.32
CA MET A 1 -77.78 36.70 32.56
C MET A 1 -77.15 35.61 31.67
N LYS A 2 -77.30 35.68 30.33
CA LYS A 2 -76.77 34.66 29.40
C LYS A 2 -75.62 35.15 28.49
N ASN A 3 -75.22 36.43 28.58
CA ASN A 3 -74.32 37.06 27.60
C ASN A 3 -72.87 37.25 28.08
N LYS A 4 -72.53 36.84 29.31
CA LYS A 4 -71.14 36.89 29.82
C LYS A 4 -70.33 35.61 29.57
N LYS A 5 -70.99 34.45 29.43
CA LYS A 5 -70.29 33.16 29.21
C LYS A 5 -69.82 32.98 27.77
N THR A 6 -70.54 33.52 26.78
CA THR A 6 -70.16 33.48 25.36
C THR A 6 -68.98 34.39 25.02
N MET A 7 -68.82 35.51 25.74
CA MET A 7 -67.69 36.44 25.57
C MET A 7 -66.37 35.87 26.14
N ILE A 8 -66.43 35.09 27.23
CA ILE A 8 -65.26 34.42 27.83
C ILE A 8 -64.81 33.24 26.96
N ILE A 9 -65.75 32.47 26.39
CA ILE A 9 -65.42 31.36 25.48
C ILE A 9 -64.80 31.90 24.17
N GLY A 10 -65.31 33.02 23.65
CA GLY A 10 -64.71 33.69 22.48
C GLY A 10 -63.27 34.15 22.72
N LEU A 11 -62.97 34.72 23.90
CA LEU A 11 -61.62 35.20 24.25
C LEU A 11 -60.62 34.06 24.46
N VAL A 12 -61.06 32.93 25.04
CA VAL A 12 -60.21 31.75 25.28
C VAL A 12 -59.89 31.02 23.97
N VAL A 13 -60.85 30.93 23.04
CA VAL A 13 -60.61 30.37 21.70
C VAL A 13 -59.65 31.27 20.90
N LEU A 14 -59.78 32.60 21.01
CA LEU A 14 -58.90 33.54 20.30
C LEU A 14 -57.47 33.54 20.87
N LEU A 15 -57.30 33.32 22.18
CA LEU A 15 -55.99 33.12 22.81
C LEU A 15 -55.35 31.77 22.47
N LEU A 16 -56.14 30.70 22.33
CA LEU A 16 -55.62 29.38 21.93
C LEU A 16 -55.21 29.34 20.44
N VAL A 17 -55.96 30.02 19.57
CA VAL A 17 -55.61 30.12 18.14
C VAL A 17 -54.46 31.11 17.92
N GLY A 18 -54.43 32.24 18.65
CA GLY A 18 -53.31 33.20 18.60
C GLY A 18 -52.01 32.66 19.19
N GLY A 19 -52.09 31.89 20.29
CA GLY A 19 -50.94 31.22 20.91
C GLY A 19 -50.42 30.02 20.09
N GLY A 20 -51.31 29.27 19.45
CA GLY A 20 -50.95 28.14 18.58
C GLY A 20 -50.18 28.56 17.32
N ILE A 21 -50.54 29.70 16.71
CA ILE A 21 -49.87 30.21 15.50
C ILE A 21 -48.49 30.80 15.83
N PHE A 22 -48.29 31.36 17.03
CA PHE A 22 -46.96 31.87 17.44
C PHE A 22 -45.98 30.74 17.81
N PHE A 23 -46.49 29.58 18.27
CA PHE A 23 -45.65 28.41 18.56
C PHE A 23 -45.27 27.55 17.34
N LEU A 24 -45.99 27.69 16.22
CA LEU A 24 -45.70 27.00 14.96
C LEU A 24 -44.74 27.76 14.04
N LYS A 25 -44.33 28.98 14.40
CA LYS A 25 -43.40 29.83 13.62
C LYS A 25 -42.04 30.01 14.30
N LYS A 26 -41.51 28.92 14.85
CA LYS A 26 -40.10 28.84 15.22
C LYS A 26 -39.44 27.76 14.39
N ASP A 27 -39.27 28.06 13.11
CA ASP A 27 -38.24 27.42 12.29
C ASP A 27 -36.91 27.72 12.96
N LYS A 28 -36.49 26.79 13.82
CA LYS A 28 -35.08 26.62 14.13
C LYS A 28 -34.45 26.15 12.82
N THR A 29 -33.91 27.10 12.06
CA THR A 29 -32.73 26.86 11.25
C THR A 29 -31.64 26.37 12.20
N SER A 30 -31.66 25.08 12.51
CA SER A 30 -30.48 24.40 12.98
C SER A 30 -29.66 24.22 11.71
N ASP A 31 -28.80 25.20 11.45
CA ASP A 31 -27.60 24.96 10.67
C ASP A 31 -26.85 23.83 11.37
N THR A 32 -27.24 22.61 11.05
CA THR A 32 -26.36 21.45 11.20
C THR A 32 -25.16 21.86 10.35
N PRO A 33 -23.96 22.06 10.92
CA PRO A 33 -22.80 22.28 10.07
C PRO A 33 -22.81 21.08 9.13
N ALA A 34 -22.98 21.37 7.84
CA ALA A 34 -22.82 20.37 6.82
C ALA A 34 -21.44 19.79 7.10
N THR A 35 -21.39 18.57 7.65
CA THR A 35 -20.16 17.80 7.72
C THR A 35 -19.70 17.80 6.30
N THR A 36 -18.70 18.64 6.02
CA THR A 36 -18.02 18.66 4.76
C THR A 36 -17.43 17.27 4.72
N GLN A 37 -18.12 16.34 4.06
CA GLN A 37 -17.51 15.08 3.68
C GLN A 37 -16.29 15.54 2.91
N LYS A 38 -15.11 15.47 3.55
CA LYS A 38 -13.84 15.71 2.88
C LYS A 38 -13.90 14.78 1.70
N LYS A 39 -14.14 15.35 0.51
CA LYS A 39 -14.25 14.62 -0.73
C LYS A 39 -12.95 13.81 -0.79
N LYS A 40 -13.03 12.48 -0.69
CA LYS A 40 -11.85 11.61 -0.64
C LYS A 40 -11.01 12.01 -1.85
N LEU A 41 -9.85 12.63 -1.61
CA LEU A 41 -9.00 13.15 -2.68
C LEU A 41 -8.59 11.95 -3.53
N SER A 42 -9.24 11.79 -4.68
CA SER A 42 -8.96 10.70 -5.60
C SER A 42 -7.79 11.13 -6.46
N LEU A 43 -6.58 10.91 -5.96
CA LEU A 43 -5.37 11.11 -6.72
C LEU A 43 -5.23 9.99 -7.77
N PRO A 44 -4.90 10.29 -9.03
CA PRO A 44 -4.54 9.25 -9.99
C PRO A 44 -3.26 8.55 -9.50
N THR A 45 -3.20 7.23 -9.69
CA THR A 45 -2.08 6.41 -9.22
C THR A 45 -1.01 6.27 -10.30
N ASN A 46 0.26 6.23 -9.89
CA ASN A 46 1.41 5.94 -10.76
C ASN A 46 1.65 6.94 -11.89
N VAL A 47 1.29 8.22 -11.68
CA VAL A 47 1.44 9.28 -12.70
C VAL A 47 2.84 9.90 -12.73
N ILE A 48 3.59 9.86 -11.63
CA ILE A 48 4.95 10.39 -11.59
C ILE A 48 5.96 9.38 -12.18
N PRO A 49 7.08 9.84 -12.78
CA PRO A 49 8.14 8.98 -13.27
C PRO A 49 8.73 8.09 -12.17
N VAL A 50 9.22 6.89 -12.52
CA VAL A 50 9.82 5.95 -11.53
C VAL A 50 11.02 6.57 -10.82
N SER A 51 11.81 7.39 -11.52
CA SER A 51 12.93 8.13 -10.96
C SER A 51 12.55 9.13 -9.86
N GLU A 52 11.28 9.54 -9.76
CA GLU A 52 10.76 10.43 -8.71
C GLU A 52 10.04 9.67 -7.58
N ARG A 53 9.91 8.34 -7.70
CA ARG A 53 9.17 7.53 -6.71
C ARG A 53 10.05 7.14 -5.53
N PRO A 54 9.47 7.06 -4.31
CA PRO A 54 10.16 6.57 -3.13
C PRO A 54 10.45 5.08 -3.22
N TYR A 55 11.48 4.66 -2.49
CA TYR A 55 11.78 3.25 -2.27
C TYR A 55 11.00 2.71 -1.07
N LEU A 56 10.13 1.73 -1.31
CA LEU A 56 9.32 1.06 -0.30
C LEU A 56 9.77 -0.39 -0.12
N THR A 57 9.64 -0.88 1.10
CA THR A 57 9.96 -2.28 1.46
C THR A 57 8.75 -2.96 2.08
N LEU A 58 8.58 -4.26 1.78
CA LEU A 58 7.61 -5.13 2.42
C LEU A 58 8.33 -6.36 2.95
N LEU A 59 8.37 -6.55 4.26
CA LEU A 59 9.13 -7.64 4.90
C LEU A 59 8.17 -8.58 5.67
N PRO A 60 8.12 -9.88 5.33
CA PRO A 60 7.35 -10.84 6.11
C PRO A 60 8.06 -11.17 7.44
N SER A 61 7.29 -11.38 8.51
CA SER A 61 7.85 -11.90 9.77
C SER A 61 8.18 -13.39 9.70
N ALA A 62 9.09 -13.83 10.57
CA ALA A 62 9.50 -15.23 10.66
C ALA A 62 8.39 -16.21 11.06
N ASP A 63 7.32 -15.74 11.69
CA ASP A 63 6.14 -16.53 12.02
C ASP A 63 5.03 -16.45 10.95
N GLY A 64 5.24 -15.67 9.88
CA GLY A 64 4.28 -15.44 8.81
C GLY A 64 3.02 -14.68 9.23
N ARG A 65 2.97 -14.15 10.46
CA ARG A 65 1.76 -13.49 11.01
C ARG A 65 1.76 -11.98 10.82
N TYR A 66 2.88 -11.40 10.44
CA TYR A 66 3.02 -9.95 10.29
C TYR A 66 3.74 -9.60 8.98
N ILE A 67 3.51 -8.37 8.56
CA ILE A 67 4.24 -7.70 7.50
C ILE A 67 4.74 -6.36 8.03
N THR A 68 5.98 -6.02 7.73
CA THR A 68 6.53 -4.69 7.99
C THR A 68 6.53 -3.93 6.69
N ILE A 69 5.99 -2.71 6.73
CA ILE A 69 5.93 -1.79 5.60
C ILE A 69 6.93 -0.70 5.90
N GLY A 70 7.93 -0.55 5.05
CA GLY A 70 8.99 0.44 5.20
C GLY A 70 8.99 1.45 4.05
N ILE A 71 9.45 2.65 4.37
CA ILE A 71 9.88 3.66 3.40
C ILE A 71 11.32 4.03 3.73
N GLU A 72 12.20 3.80 2.78
CA GLU A 72 13.65 3.97 2.97
C GLU A 72 14.09 5.38 2.56
N ASN A 73 13.56 5.89 1.43
CA ASN A 73 13.86 7.22 0.95
C ASN A 73 12.65 7.92 0.32
N LEU A 74 12.77 9.23 0.15
CA LEU A 74 11.84 10.08 -0.60
C LEU A 74 12.62 10.84 -1.67
N LYS A 75 12.04 10.97 -2.86
CA LYS A 75 12.58 11.78 -3.96
C LYS A 75 11.74 13.02 -4.26
N LYS A 76 10.49 13.04 -3.77
CA LYS A 76 9.61 14.21 -3.73
C LYS A 76 9.24 14.52 -2.29
N GLU A 77 9.14 15.80 -1.98
CA GLU A 77 8.72 16.27 -0.67
C GLU A 77 7.34 15.72 -0.30
N ALA A 78 7.22 15.18 0.90
CA ALA A 78 5.97 14.78 1.53
C ALA A 78 6.21 14.71 3.05
N GLY A 79 5.25 15.16 3.86
CA GLY A 79 5.30 15.05 5.33
C GLY A 79 4.64 13.77 5.85
N GLU A 80 3.72 13.21 5.06
CA GLU A 80 2.90 12.07 5.47
C GLU A 80 2.69 11.09 4.32
N MET A 81 2.77 9.79 4.63
CA MET A 81 2.34 8.70 3.76
C MET A 81 1.19 7.95 4.43
N SER A 82 -0.02 8.07 3.87
CA SER A 82 -1.10 7.13 4.18
C SER A 82 -0.98 5.90 3.28
N TYR A 83 -1.28 4.73 3.81
CA TYR A 83 -1.26 3.50 3.03
C TYR A 83 -2.46 2.61 3.29
N GLU A 84 -2.80 1.82 2.28
CA GLU A 84 -3.88 0.84 2.28
C GLU A 84 -3.32 -0.44 1.63
N ILE A 85 -3.24 -1.52 2.41
CA ILE A 85 -2.91 -2.84 1.90
C ILE A 85 -4.19 -3.65 1.77
N GLU A 86 -4.34 -4.26 0.62
CA GLU A 86 -5.33 -5.28 0.32
C GLU A 86 -4.63 -6.61 0.05
N TYR A 87 -5.16 -7.72 0.56
CA TYR A 87 -4.62 -9.05 0.34
C TYR A 87 -5.67 -10.15 0.34
N GLN A 88 -5.39 -11.21 -0.41
CA GLN A 88 -6.19 -12.43 -0.43
C GLN A 88 -5.75 -13.38 0.70
N THR A 89 -6.72 -13.94 1.42
CA THR A 89 -6.54 -15.02 2.42
C THR A 89 -7.64 -16.07 2.24
N GLY A 90 -7.24 -17.29 1.86
CA GLY A 90 -8.20 -18.32 1.44
C GLY A 90 -9.11 -17.80 0.30
N SER A 91 -10.42 -17.76 0.54
CA SER A 91 -11.41 -17.20 -0.40
C SER A 91 -11.82 -15.75 -0.09
N MET A 92 -11.21 -15.10 0.91
CA MET A 92 -11.58 -13.75 1.36
C MET A 92 -10.58 -12.70 0.90
N LEU A 93 -11.10 -11.49 0.67
CA LEU A 93 -10.31 -10.28 0.51
C LEU A 93 -10.29 -9.53 1.84
N GLN A 94 -9.10 -9.18 2.32
CA GLN A 94 -8.87 -8.48 3.57
C GLN A 94 -7.97 -7.27 3.34
N GLY A 95 -7.91 -6.37 4.31
CA GLY A 95 -7.03 -5.24 4.22
C GLY A 95 -6.88 -4.48 5.53
N PHE A 96 -5.87 -3.63 5.57
CA PHE A 96 -5.66 -2.68 6.65
C PHE A 96 -5.07 -1.39 6.09
N GLN A 97 -5.19 -0.33 6.86
CA GLN A 97 -4.67 0.98 6.52
C GLN A 97 -3.82 1.52 7.66
N GLY A 98 -2.95 2.46 7.34
CA GLY A 98 -2.10 3.11 8.32
C GLY A 98 -1.55 4.43 7.80
N LEU A 99 -0.68 5.01 8.62
CA LEU A 99 -0.13 6.33 8.44
C LEU A 99 1.31 6.32 8.93
N LEU A 100 2.23 6.76 8.08
CA LEU A 100 3.64 6.94 8.42
C LEU A 100 3.97 8.43 8.33
N SER A 101 4.51 8.99 9.42
CA SER A 101 5.20 10.29 9.36
C SER A 101 6.51 10.12 8.59
N LEU A 102 6.78 11.10 7.75
CA LEU A 102 7.95 11.16 6.87
C LEU A 102 9.00 12.16 7.37
N ASP A 103 8.84 12.70 8.57
CA ASP A 103 9.77 13.67 9.19
C ASP A 103 11.18 13.07 9.42
N LYS A 104 11.25 11.74 9.51
CA LYS A 104 12.50 10.99 9.66
C LYS A 104 12.44 9.71 8.83
N LEU A 105 13.48 9.48 8.03
CA LEU A 105 13.67 8.26 7.26
C LEU A 105 14.94 7.51 7.73
N PRO A 106 14.99 6.18 7.61
CA PRO A 106 13.88 5.31 7.19
C PRO A 106 12.77 5.24 8.24
N SER A 107 11.55 4.93 7.81
CA SER A 107 10.36 4.82 8.67
C SER A 107 9.60 3.53 8.34
N SER A 108 9.05 2.86 9.35
CA SER A 108 8.34 1.60 9.13
C SER A 108 7.23 1.33 10.15
N GLU A 109 6.26 0.51 9.75
CA GLU A 109 5.18 0.04 10.61
C GLU A 109 4.93 -1.46 10.41
N LYS A 110 4.78 -2.18 11.53
CA LYS A 110 4.46 -3.62 11.56
C LYS A 110 2.96 -3.83 11.67
N LYS A 111 2.38 -4.60 10.75
CA LYS A 111 0.94 -4.92 10.69
C LYS A 111 0.69 -6.42 10.78
N LEU A 112 -0.42 -6.77 11.44
CA LEU A 112 -0.89 -8.14 11.64
C LEU A 112 -1.69 -8.61 10.42
N PHE A 113 -1.40 -9.82 9.94
CA PHE A 113 -2.29 -10.56 9.06
C PHE A 113 -3.35 -11.27 9.89
N GLY A 114 -4.40 -10.54 10.23
CA GLY A 114 -5.44 -11.04 11.13
C GLY A 114 -6.19 -9.91 11.83
N SER A 115 -6.80 -10.25 12.95
CA SER A 115 -7.49 -9.30 13.83
C SER A 115 -7.09 -9.51 15.28
N GLN A 116 -7.12 -8.42 16.05
CA GLN A 116 -6.96 -8.46 17.49
C GLN A 116 -8.20 -7.85 18.13
N SER A 117 -8.89 -8.64 18.95
CA SER A 117 -10.06 -8.18 19.69
C SER A 117 -9.68 -7.20 20.81
N ALA A 118 -10.64 -6.42 21.28
CA ALA A 118 -10.44 -5.51 22.43
C ALA A 118 -10.01 -6.23 23.72
N GLY A 119 -10.35 -7.52 23.86
CA GLY A 119 -9.92 -8.37 24.99
C GLY A 119 -8.54 -9.00 24.81
N GLY A 120 -7.81 -8.68 23.73
CA GLY A 120 -6.46 -9.16 23.48
C GLY A 120 -6.35 -10.51 22.75
N ALA A 121 -7.47 -11.19 22.45
CA ALA A 121 -7.44 -12.41 21.63
C ALA A 121 -7.07 -12.06 20.18
N ILE A 122 -6.12 -12.80 19.61
CA ILE A 122 -5.61 -12.63 18.24
C ILE A 122 -6.10 -13.78 17.38
N THR A 123 -6.68 -13.44 16.22
CA THR A 123 -7.04 -14.39 15.17
C THR A 123 -6.16 -14.12 13.98
N TYR A 124 -5.37 -15.11 13.56
CA TYR A 124 -4.50 -15.00 12.40
C TYR A 124 -5.22 -15.45 11.13
N HIS A 125 -4.92 -14.76 10.03
CA HIS A 125 -5.29 -15.21 8.70
C HIS A 125 -4.30 -16.26 8.21
N GLU A 126 -4.80 -17.19 7.39
CA GLU A 126 -4.02 -18.28 6.77
C GLU A 126 -4.19 -18.21 5.24
N ASP A 127 -3.41 -18.99 4.49
CA ASP A 127 -3.48 -19.01 3.02
C ASP A 127 -3.35 -17.62 2.36
N ILE A 128 -2.45 -16.79 2.88
CA ILE A 128 -2.17 -15.45 2.34
C ILE A 128 -1.50 -15.58 0.98
N LYS A 129 -1.97 -14.84 -0.04
CA LYS A 129 -1.41 -14.88 -1.41
C LYS A 129 -0.76 -13.57 -1.86
N GLY A 130 -0.95 -12.49 -1.11
CA GLY A 130 -0.58 -11.13 -1.49
C GLY A 130 -1.77 -10.34 -2.05
N GLY A 131 -1.49 -9.19 -2.66
CA GLY A 131 -2.52 -8.29 -3.16
C GLY A 131 -1.93 -6.99 -3.68
N SER A 132 -2.43 -5.85 -3.22
CA SER A 132 -1.96 -4.53 -3.63
C SER A 132 -1.69 -3.61 -2.45
N LEU A 133 -0.75 -2.68 -2.63
CA LEU A 133 -0.42 -1.60 -1.72
C LEU A 133 -0.71 -0.29 -2.43
N LEU A 134 -1.60 0.52 -1.87
CA LEU A 134 -1.88 1.87 -2.30
C LEU A 134 -1.32 2.85 -1.28
N THR A 135 -0.40 3.70 -1.71
CA THR A 135 0.19 4.78 -0.89
C THR A 135 -0.26 6.14 -1.43
N ARG A 136 -0.47 7.10 -0.53
CA ARG A 136 -0.74 8.49 -0.86
C ARG A 136 0.14 9.39 -0.02
N TYR A 137 0.85 10.27 -0.71
CA TYR A 137 1.83 11.18 -0.15
C TYR A 137 1.25 12.58 -0.14
N THR A 138 1.23 13.19 1.04
CA THR A 138 0.61 14.49 1.30
C THR A 138 1.56 15.41 2.05
N GLU A 139 1.12 16.65 2.27
CA GLU A 139 1.89 17.73 2.93
C GLU A 139 3.13 18.22 2.17
N GLY A 140 3.43 17.63 1.00
CA GLY A 140 4.31 18.21 -0.01
C GLY A 140 3.59 19.23 -0.92
N SER A 141 4.37 19.91 -1.74
CA SER A 141 3.87 20.86 -2.75
C SER A 141 2.99 20.19 -3.82
N GLU A 142 3.29 18.94 -4.16
CA GLU A 142 2.57 18.14 -5.15
C GLU A 142 2.15 16.78 -4.54
N PRO A 143 0.89 16.60 -4.12
CA PRO A 143 0.43 15.32 -3.60
C PRO A 143 0.33 14.27 -4.72
N TYR A 144 0.74 13.03 -4.43
CA TYR A 144 0.74 11.93 -5.40
C TYR A 144 0.31 10.60 -4.76
N ALA A 145 -0.07 9.64 -5.58
CA ALA A 145 -0.44 8.30 -5.15
C ALA A 145 0.25 7.23 -5.99
N LEU A 146 0.64 6.14 -5.35
CA LEU A 146 1.30 5.01 -5.99
C LEU A 146 0.58 3.72 -5.62
N LYS A 147 0.33 2.87 -6.63
CA LYS A 147 -0.26 1.56 -6.44
C LYS A 147 0.68 0.49 -6.97
N SER A 148 1.02 -0.44 -6.11
CA SER A 148 1.95 -1.53 -6.41
C SER A 148 1.35 -2.87 -6.02
N ASP A 149 1.70 -3.90 -6.79
CA ASP A 149 1.29 -5.28 -6.51
C ASP A 149 2.39 -6.02 -5.72
N TRP A 150 1.96 -6.95 -4.88
CA TRP A 150 2.87 -7.82 -4.14
C TRP A 150 2.29 -9.24 -4.05
N LYS A 151 3.18 -10.22 -3.99
CA LYS A 151 2.86 -11.63 -3.82
C LYS A 151 3.47 -12.14 -2.53
N TYR A 152 2.66 -12.83 -1.74
CA TYR A 152 3.11 -13.52 -0.54
C TYR A 152 3.31 -15.01 -0.86
N ILE A 153 4.42 -15.56 -0.40
CA ILE A 153 4.78 -16.95 -0.63
C ILE A 153 5.03 -17.61 0.73
N GLU A 154 4.22 -18.61 1.04
CA GLU A 154 4.50 -19.56 2.12
C GLU A 154 5.07 -20.85 1.51
N ASN A 155 6.40 -20.99 1.53
CA ASN A 155 7.12 -22.06 0.88
C ASN A 155 7.15 -23.34 1.75
N THR A 156 5.99 -23.95 1.92
CA THR A 156 5.86 -25.23 2.65
C THR A 156 6.48 -26.42 1.92
N LYS A 157 6.56 -26.32 0.59
CA LYS A 157 7.00 -27.41 -0.30
C LYS A 157 8.49 -27.35 -0.67
N ARG A 158 9.22 -26.35 -0.17
CA ARG A 158 10.64 -26.12 -0.52
C ARG A 158 10.85 -25.96 -2.03
N GLU A 159 9.95 -25.23 -2.68
CA GLU A 159 10.10 -24.79 -4.06
C GLU A 159 11.32 -23.89 -4.19
N THR A 160 12.01 -23.98 -5.33
CA THR A 160 13.19 -23.16 -5.65
C THR A 160 12.86 -21.99 -6.57
N ALA A 161 11.71 -22.05 -7.25
CA ALA A 161 11.31 -21.10 -8.27
C ALA A 161 10.09 -20.28 -7.84
N PHE A 162 10.17 -18.96 -7.98
CA PHE A 162 9.10 -18.03 -7.67
C PHE A 162 8.96 -16.96 -8.75
N SER A 163 7.76 -16.39 -8.84
CA SER A 163 7.45 -15.32 -9.80
C SER A 163 6.62 -14.24 -9.16
N SER A 164 6.77 -13.00 -9.65
CA SER A 164 5.88 -11.88 -9.32
C SER A 164 4.44 -12.16 -9.75
N LYS A 165 3.51 -11.35 -9.26
CA LYS A 165 2.08 -11.46 -9.60
C LYS A 165 1.80 -11.22 -11.09
N ASP A 166 2.59 -10.36 -11.73
CA ASP A 166 2.51 -10.01 -13.14
C ASP A 166 3.35 -10.92 -14.06
N ALA A 167 4.06 -11.91 -13.48
CA ALA A 167 4.96 -12.85 -14.16
C ALA A 167 6.14 -12.20 -14.93
N LYS A 168 6.42 -10.92 -14.70
CA LYS A 168 7.54 -10.19 -15.32
C LYS A 168 8.87 -10.35 -14.56
N PHE A 169 8.84 -10.85 -13.33
CA PHE A 169 9.99 -11.23 -12.53
C PHE A 169 9.88 -12.72 -12.19
N GLN A 170 10.91 -13.49 -12.49
CA GLN A 170 10.97 -14.93 -12.25
C GLN A 170 12.36 -15.29 -11.73
N ILE A 171 12.43 -15.96 -10.59
CA ILE A 171 13.69 -16.30 -9.94
C ILE A 171 13.70 -17.79 -9.57
N ASP A 172 14.79 -18.50 -9.87
CA ASP A 172 14.99 -19.90 -9.51
C ASP A 172 16.39 -20.12 -8.90
N GLY A 173 16.42 -20.62 -7.67
CA GLY A 173 17.64 -20.85 -6.93
C GLY A 173 17.46 -21.88 -5.82
N LYS A 174 18.42 -22.79 -5.68
CA LYS A 174 18.36 -23.87 -4.68
C LYS A 174 18.28 -23.36 -3.24
N THR A 175 18.87 -22.20 -2.96
CA THR A 175 18.86 -21.56 -1.63
C THR A 175 17.48 -21.02 -1.27
N LEU A 176 16.63 -20.71 -2.25
CA LEU A 176 15.25 -20.24 -2.02
C LEU A 176 14.35 -21.33 -1.39
N ALA A 177 14.68 -22.62 -1.58
CA ALA A 177 14.01 -23.74 -0.92
C ALA A 177 14.13 -23.71 0.62
N GLN A 178 15.07 -22.95 1.16
CA GLN A 178 15.29 -22.79 2.60
C GLN A 178 14.42 -21.67 3.20
N GLN A 179 13.91 -20.77 2.36
CA GLN A 179 13.15 -19.61 2.80
C GLN A 179 11.69 -20.00 3.04
N ARG A 180 11.19 -19.79 4.26
CA ARG A 180 9.81 -20.17 4.63
C ARG A 180 8.78 -19.17 4.12
N TYR A 181 9.01 -17.89 4.35
CA TYR A 181 8.13 -16.81 3.94
C TYR A 181 8.89 -15.85 3.04
N LEU A 182 8.33 -15.56 1.86
CA LEU A 182 8.90 -14.60 0.92
C LEU A 182 7.83 -13.60 0.47
N ILE A 183 8.27 -12.40 0.13
CA ILE A 183 7.46 -11.42 -0.59
C ILE A 183 8.20 -11.03 -1.86
N ILE A 184 7.49 -11.08 -2.99
CA ILE A 184 7.91 -10.42 -4.24
C ILE A 184 7.03 -9.20 -4.42
N PHE A 185 7.63 -8.01 -4.46
CA PHE A 185 6.91 -6.74 -4.47
C PHE A 185 7.40 -5.83 -5.60
N ASN A 186 6.47 -5.36 -6.42
CA ASN A 186 6.70 -4.35 -7.46
C ASN A 186 6.86 -2.98 -6.80
N THR A 187 7.98 -2.76 -6.11
CA THR A 187 8.22 -1.52 -5.36
C THR A 187 8.11 -0.30 -6.29
N PRO A 188 7.50 0.81 -5.85
CA PRO A 188 7.28 1.95 -6.72
C PRO A 188 8.58 2.59 -7.23
N GLY A 189 9.64 2.56 -6.42
CA GLY A 189 10.92 3.21 -6.70
C GLY A 189 12.09 2.42 -6.14
N TYR A 190 13.26 3.05 -6.12
CA TYR A 190 14.57 2.45 -5.86
C TYR A 190 15.48 3.46 -5.13
N PRO A 191 16.50 2.99 -4.38
CA PRO A 191 17.49 3.86 -3.71
C PRO A 191 18.29 4.68 -4.73
N GLU A 192 19.10 5.62 -4.26
CA GLU A 192 19.95 6.41 -5.16
C GLU A 192 21.06 5.56 -5.81
N GLY A 193 21.68 6.08 -6.87
CA GLY A 193 22.89 5.49 -7.45
C GLY A 193 22.68 4.30 -8.38
N VAL A 194 21.47 4.08 -8.92
CA VAL A 194 21.24 3.01 -9.91
C VAL A 194 22.17 3.17 -11.12
N PRO A 195 22.88 2.11 -11.56
CA PRO A 195 23.87 2.20 -12.62
C PRO A 195 23.21 2.12 -14.00
N GLY A 196 22.81 3.28 -14.54
CA GLY A 196 22.24 3.39 -15.90
C GLY A 196 20.81 3.92 -15.91
N GLU A 197 20.18 3.85 -17.08
CA GLU A 197 18.78 4.24 -17.25
C GLU A 197 17.85 3.05 -16.93
N VAL A 198 16.86 3.25 -16.06
CA VAL A 198 15.92 2.19 -15.65
C VAL A 198 15.01 1.82 -16.82
N ALA A 199 15.04 0.55 -17.20
CA ALA A 199 14.32 -0.01 -18.33
C ALA A 199 13.17 -0.96 -17.93
N SER A 200 12.98 -1.29 -16.65
CA SER A 200 11.88 -2.16 -16.18
C SER A 200 11.08 -1.57 -15.01
N GLU A 201 10.03 -2.28 -14.59
CA GLU A 201 9.54 -2.14 -13.20
C GLU A 201 10.62 -2.59 -12.21
N VAL A 202 10.52 -2.12 -10.96
CA VAL A 202 11.46 -2.44 -9.89
C VAL A 202 10.86 -3.53 -9.02
N TYR A 203 11.61 -4.60 -8.77
CA TYR A 203 11.14 -5.74 -7.98
C TYR A 203 12.00 -5.93 -6.75
N SER A 204 11.38 -6.03 -5.59
CA SER A 204 12.04 -6.48 -4.37
C SER A 204 11.69 -7.94 -4.08
N LEU A 205 12.68 -8.67 -3.57
CA LEU A 205 12.56 -9.99 -3.01
C LEU A 205 12.99 -9.91 -1.55
N THR A 206 12.05 -10.09 -0.63
CA THR A 206 12.35 -10.14 0.80
C THR A 206 11.96 -11.49 1.38
N SER A 207 12.61 -11.86 2.48
CA SER A 207 12.30 -13.10 3.18
C SER A 207 12.33 -12.94 4.69
N SER A 208 11.65 -13.84 5.39
CA SER A 208 11.74 -14.00 6.84
C SER A 208 13.14 -14.33 7.35
N GLY A 209 14.03 -14.81 6.47
CA GLY A 209 15.43 -15.11 6.77
C GLY A 209 16.38 -14.39 5.79
N SER A 210 17.68 -14.53 6.02
CA SER A 210 18.70 -13.95 5.14
C SER A 210 18.68 -14.62 3.76
N LEU A 211 18.66 -13.78 2.72
CA LEU A 211 18.89 -14.18 1.34
C LEU A 211 20.40 -14.29 1.11
N THR A 212 20.87 -15.46 0.68
CA THR A 212 22.30 -15.72 0.45
C THR A 212 22.47 -16.70 -0.71
N GLY A 213 23.61 -16.58 -1.41
CA GLY A 213 23.93 -17.38 -2.60
C GLY A 213 23.33 -16.77 -3.87
N GLU A 214 23.33 -17.56 -4.93
CA GLU A 214 22.98 -17.11 -6.28
C GLU A 214 21.68 -17.78 -6.77
N ALA A 215 21.01 -17.14 -7.73
CA ALA A 215 19.86 -17.66 -8.44
C ALA A 215 19.85 -17.22 -9.91
N GLU A 216 19.18 -17.99 -10.76
CA GLU A 216 18.83 -17.53 -12.09
C GLU A 216 17.64 -16.57 -11.98
N LEU A 217 17.78 -15.38 -12.54
CA LEU A 217 16.77 -14.34 -12.52
C LEU A 217 16.45 -13.91 -13.95
N THR A 218 15.17 -13.98 -14.30
CA THR A 218 14.60 -13.42 -15.52
C THR A 218 13.72 -12.21 -15.20
N ILE A 219 13.99 -11.06 -15.83
CA ILE A 219 13.18 -9.84 -15.70
C ILE A 219 12.77 -9.31 -17.07
N ARG A 220 11.50 -8.88 -17.18
CA ARG A 220 10.97 -8.19 -18.36
C ARG A 220 11.27 -6.69 -18.31
N SER A 221 11.96 -6.21 -19.33
CA SER A 221 12.13 -4.81 -19.67
C SER A 221 10.88 -4.23 -20.37
N ASN A 222 10.69 -2.92 -20.27
CA ASN A 222 9.70 -2.16 -21.03
C ASN A 222 10.19 -1.92 -22.47
N GLU A 223 11.49 -2.03 -22.71
CA GLU A 223 12.17 -1.69 -23.96
C GLU A 223 13.20 -2.75 -24.36
N GLU A 224 13.48 -2.85 -25.66
CA GLU A 224 14.57 -3.68 -26.20
C GLU A 224 15.90 -2.94 -26.13
N GLY A 225 17.02 -3.66 -26.24
CA GLY A 225 18.37 -3.08 -26.33
C GLY A 225 19.44 -3.91 -25.63
N GLU A 226 20.59 -3.29 -25.37
CA GLU A 226 21.60 -3.83 -24.47
C GLU A 226 21.10 -3.68 -23.04
N LEU A 227 20.65 -4.79 -22.44
CA LEU A 227 20.07 -4.81 -21.11
C LEU A 227 21.07 -5.40 -20.10
N LYS A 228 21.04 -4.89 -18.86
CA LYS A 228 21.72 -5.47 -17.69
C LYS A 228 20.75 -5.56 -16.53
N ILE A 229 20.97 -6.49 -15.61
CA ILE A 229 20.25 -6.51 -14.33
C ILE A 229 21.10 -5.75 -13.32
N ALA A 230 20.56 -4.67 -12.75
CA ALA A 230 21.11 -4.03 -11.57
C ALA A 230 20.44 -4.61 -10.32
N ALA A 231 21.25 -5.02 -9.34
CA ALA A 231 20.79 -5.57 -8.07
C ALA A 231 21.36 -4.76 -6.90
N TRP A 232 20.54 -4.52 -5.87
CA TRP A 232 20.92 -3.77 -4.69
C TRP A 232 20.87 -4.66 -3.46
N ASP A 233 21.99 -4.72 -2.73
CA ASP A 233 22.20 -5.59 -1.56
C ASP A 233 21.84 -4.95 -0.22
N GLY A 234 21.44 -3.67 -0.23
CA GLY A 234 21.22 -2.87 0.97
C GLY A 234 22.22 -1.72 1.11
N GLU A 235 23.36 -1.80 0.42
CA GLU A 235 24.47 -0.84 0.52
C GLU A 235 24.98 -0.37 -0.84
N GLU A 236 25.09 -1.25 -1.82
CA GLU A 236 25.60 -0.94 -3.15
C GLU A 236 24.86 -1.62 -4.30
N TRP A 237 24.98 -1.03 -5.49
CA TRP A 237 24.45 -1.59 -6.73
C TRP A 237 25.52 -2.44 -7.42
N MET A 238 25.13 -3.66 -7.79
CA MET A 238 25.89 -4.55 -8.66
C MET A 238 25.18 -4.70 -10.00
N THR A 239 25.93 -4.94 -11.07
CA THR A 239 25.38 -5.16 -12.41
C THR A 239 25.74 -6.52 -12.95
N TYR A 240 24.77 -7.18 -13.55
CA TYR A 240 24.89 -8.52 -14.13
C TYR A 240 24.54 -8.46 -15.61
N GLU A 241 25.44 -8.99 -16.43
CA GLU A 241 25.16 -9.26 -17.84
C GLU A 241 24.41 -10.59 -17.95
N GLY A 242 23.57 -10.70 -18.98
CA GLY A 242 22.70 -11.86 -19.15
C GLY A 242 22.36 -12.12 -20.61
N GLU A 243 21.68 -13.23 -20.85
CA GLU A 243 21.09 -13.53 -22.14
C GLU A 243 19.84 -12.68 -22.35
N VAL A 244 19.79 -11.94 -23.47
CA VAL A 244 18.66 -11.10 -23.85
C VAL A 244 17.88 -11.77 -24.97
N ASP A 245 16.60 -12.04 -24.72
CA ASP A 245 15.62 -12.51 -25.71
C ASP A 245 14.46 -11.52 -25.75
N ASP A 246 14.39 -10.72 -26.82
CA ASP A 246 13.45 -9.61 -26.97
C ASP A 246 13.54 -8.62 -25.78
N LYS A 247 12.51 -8.58 -24.94
CA LYS A 247 12.44 -7.73 -23.74
C LYS A 247 12.75 -8.48 -22.45
N MET A 248 13.21 -9.72 -22.53
CA MET A 248 13.54 -10.54 -21.38
C MET A 248 15.07 -10.60 -21.23
N ILE A 249 15.57 -10.33 -20.03
CA ILE A 249 16.97 -10.60 -19.68
C ILE A 249 17.01 -11.70 -18.62
N THR A 250 17.88 -12.69 -18.81
CA THR A 250 18.14 -13.75 -17.83
C THR A 250 19.62 -13.76 -17.44
N ALA A 251 19.91 -13.71 -16.14
CA ALA A 251 21.28 -13.80 -15.61
C ALA A 251 21.32 -14.62 -14.31
N THR A 252 22.49 -15.15 -13.99
CA THR A 252 22.79 -15.61 -12.62
C THR A 252 23.15 -14.39 -11.78
N VAL A 253 22.42 -14.17 -10.69
CA VAL A 253 22.55 -13.00 -9.81
C VAL A 253 22.68 -13.44 -8.36
N ASP A 254 23.29 -12.59 -7.53
CA ASP A 254 23.22 -12.75 -6.08
C ASP A 254 21.78 -12.58 -5.58
N LEU A 255 21.41 -13.36 -4.57
CA LEU A 255 20.16 -13.22 -3.84
C LEU A 255 20.22 -12.02 -2.89
N VAL A 256 19.65 -10.91 -3.34
CA VAL A 256 19.63 -9.61 -2.67
C VAL A 256 18.21 -9.03 -2.64
N GLU A 257 18.05 -7.86 -2.03
CA GLU A 257 16.74 -7.29 -1.72
C GLU A 257 16.00 -6.78 -2.96
N LEU A 258 16.72 -6.24 -3.95
CA LEU A 258 16.11 -5.41 -4.99
C LEU A 258 16.78 -5.64 -6.35
N TYR A 259 15.96 -5.67 -7.40
CA TYR A 259 16.38 -5.88 -8.78
C TYR A 259 15.66 -4.95 -9.75
N VAL A 260 16.36 -4.50 -10.78
CA VAL A 260 15.83 -3.69 -11.87
C VAL A 260 16.65 -3.91 -13.13
N VAL A 261 16.04 -3.79 -14.31
CA VAL A 261 16.76 -3.80 -15.58
C VAL A 261 17.22 -2.37 -15.90
N VAL A 262 18.46 -2.25 -16.34
CA VAL A 262 19.10 -0.99 -16.74
C VAL A 262 19.69 -1.07 -18.16
N LYS A 263 19.92 0.11 -18.75
CA LYS A 263 20.64 0.34 -20.00
C LYS A 263 21.81 1.30 -19.79
#